data_AF-D6WGN9-F1
#
_entry.id   AF-D6WGN9-F1
#
_cell.length_a   1.000
_cell.length_b   1.000
_cell.length_c   1.000
_cell.angle_alpha   90.00
_cell.angle_beta   90.00
_cell.angle_gamma   90.00
#
_symmetry.space_group_name_H-M   'P 1'
#
loop_
_entity.id
_entity.type
_entity.pdbx_description
1 polymer ?
#
loop_
_entity_poly.entity_id
_entity_poly.type
_entity_poly.pdbx_seq_one_letter_code
_entity_poly.pdbx_strand_id
1 'polypeptide(L)'
;MCIPRQKLTPRSSVDLFDIFGLSQKRKLTDVPFLIAFATCVVILMIVMMWTLCSSDTSRLAYGYVFKEFIDNLGIVAKVCCIGLGVSVTAIYWFRHFVDVFVWTMLVGVVLLTAVGVGYIWKGDENRFLITRILVTFAPLILTLCILVSRDRIKLIIRFYEDTIKTVFDMPLLLLLPLLTISCIILVVASCLFTFGLMYCDGNYNVGIIFAMVFVWIMMFWMVQFVLACHQIVISGVVARYYFTRDKCELVSPIYSSFYILIRYHLATHGKPLCQSGIRAVNLFICNLLTFVGMSWVGTFVFFTVKVLVVAVTTLIGYSMMVKDRPDDFEFYVVPVVIGAVFAFFCAHCFFVVFEIAFDTAFICYCEDYGLNNSTNEPFYATVEFHEKVKKAQEFTKDVEAKKTEE
;
A
#
# COMPACT_ATOMS: atom_id res chain seq x y z
N MET A 1 5.43 -6.44 30.70
CA MET A 1 6.42 -6.40 31.79
C MET A 1 7.64 -5.67 31.26
N CYS A 2 7.87 -4.45 31.73
CA CYS A 2 9.02 -3.63 31.33
C CYS A 2 10.25 -4.05 32.15
N ILE A 3 11.33 -4.40 31.46
CA ILE A 3 12.67 -4.55 32.07
C ILE A 3 13.32 -3.16 32.02
N PRO A 4 13.86 -2.61 33.12
CA PRO A 4 14.48 -1.29 33.12
C PRO A 4 15.89 -1.40 32.54
N ARG A 5 16.16 -0.74 31.40
CA ARG A 5 17.53 -0.43 30.95
C ARG A 5 17.88 1.02 31.29
N GLN A 6 19.14 1.18 31.69
CA GLN A 6 19.79 2.33 32.32
C GLN A 6 19.29 3.73 31.91
N LYS A 7 19.08 4.58 32.91
CA LYS A 7 18.91 6.03 32.81
C LYS A 7 20.13 6.65 32.10
N LEU A 8 19.98 7.00 30.82
CA LEU A 8 20.70 8.13 30.23
C LEU A 8 19.78 9.36 30.29
N THR A 9 20.39 10.51 30.56
CA THR A 9 19.74 11.82 30.75
C THR A 9 18.71 12.16 29.67
N PRO A 10 17.53 12.71 30.03
CA PRO A 10 16.48 13.02 29.08
C PRO A 10 16.89 14.22 28.23
N ARG A 11 17.27 13.99 26.98
CA ARG A 11 17.24 15.07 25.99
C ARG A 11 15.77 15.20 25.59
N SER A 12 15.10 16.20 26.16
CA SER A 12 13.73 16.60 25.89
C SER A 12 13.36 16.42 24.43
N SER A 13 12.29 15.66 24.15
CA SER A 13 11.51 15.64 22.90
C SER A 13 12.26 16.23 21.69
N VAL A 14 13.29 15.52 21.23
CA VAL A 14 13.99 15.93 20.01
C VAL A 14 13.00 15.67 18.88
N ASP A 15 12.42 16.75 18.34
CA ASP A 15 11.55 16.66 17.20
C ASP A 15 12.27 15.88 16.10
N LEU A 16 11.58 14.94 15.45
CA LEU A 16 12.06 14.19 14.27
C LEU A 16 12.77 15.11 13.24
N PHE A 17 12.41 16.39 13.22
CA PHE A 17 12.97 17.42 12.35
C PHE A 17 14.34 17.96 12.74
N ASP A 18 14.74 17.86 14.00
CA ASP A 18 16.10 18.19 14.45
C ASP A 18 17.09 17.08 14.09
N ILE A 19 16.65 15.81 14.14
CA ILE A 19 17.48 14.64 13.75
C ILE A 19 17.85 14.68 12.26
N PHE A 20 16.90 15.05 11.38
CA PHE A 20 17.16 15.18 9.95
C PHE A 20 17.81 16.52 9.53
N GLY A 21 18.07 17.45 10.47
CA GLY A 21 18.54 18.80 10.16
C GLY A 21 17.59 19.60 9.25
N LEU A 22 16.33 19.15 9.11
CA LEU A 22 15.30 19.72 8.23
C LEU A 22 14.52 20.86 8.90
N SER A 23 14.78 21.12 10.18
CA SER A 23 14.14 22.14 11.01
C SER A 23 14.34 23.56 10.47
N GLN A 24 15.48 23.89 9.83
CA GLN A 24 15.87 25.30 9.72
C GLN A 24 15.24 26.11 8.55
N LYS A 25 14.52 25.51 7.57
CA LYS A 25 13.90 26.28 6.45
C LYS A 25 12.66 25.62 5.82
N ARG A 26 11.60 25.32 6.58
CA ARG A 26 10.27 25.10 5.97
C ARG A 26 9.35 26.27 6.26
N LYS A 27 8.84 26.91 5.20
CA LYS A 27 7.74 27.88 5.31
C LYS A 27 6.45 27.10 5.59
N LEU A 28 5.53 27.72 6.35
CA LEU A 28 4.16 27.21 6.53
C LEU A 28 3.53 26.93 5.15
N THR A 29 2.53 26.03 5.10
CA THR A 29 1.71 25.85 3.90
C THR A 29 1.34 27.21 3.32
N ASP A 30 1.60 27.43 2.02
CA ASP A 30 1.36 28.69 1.36
C ASP A 30 -0.14 28.97 1.43
N VAL A 31 -0.53 29.91 2.31
CA VAL A 31 -1.92 30.25 2.61
C VAL A 31 -2.74 30.52 1.33
N PRO A 32 -2.19 31.18 0.28
CA PRO A 32 -2.87 31.34 -1.00
C PRO A 32 -3.16 30.02 -1.72
N PHE A 33 -2.26 29.03 -1.68
CA PHE A 33 -2.52 27.71 -2.27
C PHE A 33 -3.58 26.95 -1.49
N LEU A 34 -3.53 26.98 -0.15
CA LEU A 34 -4.55 26.36 0.70
C LEU A 34 -5.93 26.99 0.44
N ILE A 35 -5.98 28.31 0.34
CA ILE A 35 -7.20 29.05 -0.02
C ILE A 35 -7.65 28.66 -1.42
N ALA A 36 -6.77 28.64 -2.42
CA ALA A 36 -7.11 28.24 -3.78
C ALA A 36 -7.67 26.81 -3.82
N PHE A 37 -7.00 25.84 -3.21
CA PHE A 37 -7.46 24.46 -3.12
C PHE A 37 -8.79 24.34 -2.37
N ALA A 38 -8.93 24.97 -1.21
CA ALA A 38 -10.18 24.98 -0.45
C ALA A 38 -11.31 25.65 -1.24
N THR A 39 -11.04 26.75 -1.94
CA THR A 39 -12.03 27.42 -2.81
C THR A 39 -12.40 26.54 -3.99
N CYS A 40 -11.47 25.82 -4.63
CA CYS A 40 -11.79 24.86 -5.69
C CYS A 40 -12.68 23.73 -5.16
N VAL A 41 -12.37 23.16 -3.98
CA VAL A 41 -13.19 22.12 -3.34
C VAL A 41 -14.58 22.65 -2.97
N VAL A 42 -14.66 23.85 -2.40
CA VAL A 42 -15.94 24.49 -2.04
C VAL A 42 -16.75 24.83 -3.28
N ILE A 43 -16.14 25.36 -4.34
CA ILE A 43 -16.79 25.61 -5.62
C ILE A 43 -17.29 24.30 -6.23
N LEU A 44 -16.48 23.24 -6.20
CA LEU A 44 -16.91 21.90 -6.62
C LEU A 44 -18.08 21.39 -5.80
N MET A 45 -18.05 21.56 -4.47
CA MET A 45 -19.15 21.16 -3.59
C MET A 45 -20.42 21.98 -3.85
N ILE A 46 -20.30 23.28 -4.11
CA ILE A 46 -21.43 24.16 -4.45
C ILE A 46 -22.00 23.78 -5.82
N VAL A 47 -21.15 23.55 -6.83
CA VAL A 47 -21.58 23.09 -8.17
C VAL A 47 -22.24 21.73 -8.07
N MET A 48 -21.70 20.81 -7.26
CA MET A 48 -22.35 19.55 -6.94
C MET A 48 -23.70 19.78 -6.26
N MET A 49 -23.79 20.54 -5.17
CA MET A 49 -25.05 20.81 -4.46
C MET A 49 -26.09 21.50 -5.34
N TRP A 50 -25.65 22.43 -6.18
CA TRP A 50 -26.51 23.10 -7.14
C TRP A 50 -27.04 22.11 -8.18
N THR A 51 -26.17 21.23 -8.70
CA THR A 51 -26.56 20.16 -9.61
C THR A 51 -27.50 19.15 -8.92
N LEU A 52 -27.26 18.81 -7.65
CA LEU A 52 -28.13 17.95 -6.83
C LEU A 52 -29.53 18.57 -6.64
N CYS A 53 -29.59 19.86 -6.35
CA CYS A 53 -30.85 20.58 -6.07
C CYS A 53 -31.60 20.97 -7.35
N SER A 54 -30.91 21.17 -8.48
CA SER A 54 -31.53 21.53 -9.76
C SER A 54 -31.95 20.32 -10.58
N SER A 55 -31.37 19.15 -10.34
CA SER A 55 -31.69 17.93 -11.09
C SER A 55 -32.93 17.26 -10.53
N ASP A 56 -33.81 16.83 -11.43
CA ASP A 56 -35.00 16.07 -11.09
C ASP A 56 -34.58 14.65 -10.68
N THR A 57 -34.20 14.48 -9.42
CA THR A 57 -33.69 13.22 -8.81
C THR A 57 -34.66 12.05 -8.98
N SER A 58 -35.94 12.35 -9.23
CA SER A 58 -36.97 11.38 -9.58
C SER A 58 -36.59 10.54 -10.82
N ARG A 59 -36.00 11.13 -11.87
CA ARG A 59 -35.59 10.41 -13.08
C ARG A 59 -34.49 9.38 -12.84
N LEU A 60 -33.55 9.68 -11.95
CA LEU A 60 -32.50 8.76 -11.55
C LEU A 60 -33.08 7.61 -10.71
N ALA A 61 -34.02 7.91 -9.81
CA ALA A 61 -34.69 6.93 -8.97
C ALA A 61 -35.55 5.91 -9.75
N TYR A 62 -36.12 6.31 -10.91
CA TYR A 62 -36.88 5.42 -11.80
C TYR A 62 -36.03 4.74 -12.89
N GLY A 63 -34.73 5.05 -12.97
CA GLY A 63 -33.82 4.39 -13.92
C GLY A 63 -33.69 2.91 -13.62
N TYR A 64 -33.89 2.06 -14.64
CA TYR A 64 -33.80 0.59 -14.54
C TYR A 64 -32.52 0.14 -13.80
N VAL A 65 -31.38 0.73 -14.16
CA VAL A 65 -30.06 0.44 -13.57
C VAL A 65 -29.97 0.81 -12.08
N PHE A 66 -30.53 1.94 -11.67
CA PHE A 66 -30.48 2.38 -10.27
C PHE A 66 -31.40 1.52 -9.40
N LYS A 67 -32.59 1.17 -9.91
CA LYS A 67 -33.51 0.27 -9.21
C LYS A 67 -32.92 -1.13 -9.03
N GLU A 68 -32.33 -1.69 -10.09
CA GLU A 68 -31.63 -2.98 -10.04
C GLU A 68 -30.43 -2.95 -9.07
N PHE A 69 -29.70 -1.82 -9.00
CA PHE A 69 -28.64 -1.64 -8.01
C PHE A 69 -29.17 -1.61 -6.57
N ILE A 70 -30.24 -0.85 -6.29
CA ILE A 70 -30.85 -0.76 -4.96
C ILE A 70 -31.41 -2.12 -4.51
N ASP A 71 -32.04 -2.87 -5.41
CA ASP A 71 -32.60 -4.19 -5.12
C ASP A 71 -31.50 -5.21 -4.77
N ASN A 72 -30.30 -5.07 -5.35
CA ASN A 72 -29.13 -5.90 -5.06
C ASN A 72 -28.19 -5.32 -3.98
N LEU A 73 -28.46 -4.11 -3.48
CA LEU A 73 -27.57 -3.39 -2.56
C LEU A 73 -27.34 -4.16 -1.26
N GLY A 74 -28.37 -4.80 -0.72
CA GLY A 74 -28.25 -5.59 0.50
C GLY A 74 -27.34 -6.81 0.35
N ILE A 75 -27.37 -7.44 -0.83
CA ILE A 75 -26.53 -8.59 -1.17
C ILE A 75 -25.08 -8.13 -1.36
N VAL A 76 -24.88 -7.07 -2.15
CA VAL A 76 -23.56 -6.46 -2.38
C VAL A 76 -22.94 -6.01 -1.04
N ALA A 77 -23.71 -5.36 -0.17
CA ALA A 77 -23.25 -4.91 1.14
C ALA A 77 -22.75 -6.09 2.01
N LYS A 78 -23.46 -7.22 2.02
CA LYS A 78 -23.02 -8.42 2.75
C LYS A 78 -21.69 -8.96 2.23
N VAL A 79 -21.53 -9.09 0.91
CA VAL A 79 -20.27 -9.58 0.30
C VAL A 79 -19.13 -8.60 0.58
N CYS A 80 -19.39 -7.29 0.52
CA CYS A 80 -18.43 -6.25 0.86
C CYS A 80 -17.99 -6.32 2.33
N CYS A 81 -18.92 -6.52 3.27
CA CYS A 81 -18.61 -6.72 4.69
C CYS A 81 -17.75 -7.97 4.92
N ILE A 82 -18.02 -9.07 4.20
CA ILE A 82 -17.18 -10.28 4.23
C ILE A 82 -15.78 -9.96 3.71
N GLY A 83 -15.66 -9.27 2.57
CA GLY A 83 -14.37 -8.85 2.02
C GLY A 83 -13.54 -8.01 2.98
N LEU A 84 -14.18 -7.07 3.70
CA LEU A 84 -13.55 -6.31 4.77
C LEU A 84 -13.11 -7.20 5.93
N GLY A 85 -13.98 -8.10 6.40
CA GLY A 85 -13.68 -9.04 7.48
C GLY A 85 -12.53 -9.99 7.16
N VAL A 86 -12.50 -10.54 5.94
CA VAL A 86 -11.41 -11.40 5.44
C VAL A 86 -10.12 -10.59 5.34
N SER A 87 -10.17 -9.34 4.86
CA SER A 87 -9.00 -8.46 4.80
C SER A 87 -8.40 -8.20 6.18
N VAL A 88 -9.22 -7.84 7.17
CA VAL A 88 -8.77 -7.61 8.55
C VAL A 88 -8.24 -8.89 9.19
N THR A 89 -8.90 -10.03 8.93
CA THR A 89 -8.47 -11.33 9.41
C THR A 89 -7.10 -11.71 8.82
N ALA A 90 -6.90 -11.47 7.51
CA ALA A 90 -5.62 -11.75 6.84
C ALA A 90 -4.45 -10.99 7.48
N ILE A 91 -4.66 -9.75 7.96
CA ILE A 91 -3.63 -8.97 8.68
C ILE A 91 -3.21 -9.68 9.98
N TYR A 92 -4.18 -10.22 10.72
CA TYR A 92 -3.89 -10.95 11.96
C TYR A 92 -3.08 -12.23 11.69
N TRP A 93 -3.46 -13.00 10.67
CA TRP A 93 -2.70 -14.20 10.28
C TRP A 93 -1.30 -13.86 9.75
N PHE A 94 -1.19 -12.80 8.95
CA PHE A 94 0.07 -12.33 8.40
C PHE A 94 1.10 -12.02 9.49
N ARG A 95 0.66 -11.53 10.65
CA ARG A 95 1.52 -11.28 11.81
C ARG A 95 2.18 -12.55 12.36
N HIS A 96 1.47 -13.66 12.42
CA HIS A 96 1.96 -14.87 13.10
C HIS A 96 2.71 -15.82 12.19
N PHE A 97 2.45 -15.77 10.89
CA PHE A 97 2.95 -16.77 9.96
C PHE A 97 3.78 -16.19 8.81
N VAL A 98 4.36 -14.99 8.96
CA VAL A 98 5.09 -14.34 7.86
C VAL A 98 6.24 -15.20 7.32
N ASP A 99 7.03 -15.85 8.17
CA ASP A 99 8.14 -16.73 7.74
C ASP A 99 7.62 -17.91 6.91
N VAL A 100 6.68 -18.68 7.47
CA VAL A 100 6.04 -19.81 6.79
C VAL A 100 5.35 -19.36 5.50
N PHE A 101 4.68 -18.21 5.52
CA PHE A 101 3.98 -17.64 4.39
C PHE A 101 4.93 -17.32 3.23
N VAL A 102 6.06 -16.66 3.51
CA VAL A 102 7.05 -16.31 2.47
C VAL A 102 7.65 -17.58 1.84
N TRP A 103 8.04 -18.57 2.66
CA TRP A 103 8.59 -19.83 2.12
C TRP A 103 7.58 -20.64 1.33
N THR A 104 6.36 -20.80 1.86
CA THR A 104 5.29 -21.53 1.17
C THR A 104 4.92 -20.86 -0.15
N MET A 105 4.90 -19.53 -0.20
CA MET A 105 4.70 -18.76 -1.41
C MET A 105 5.82 -18.98 -2.43
N LEU A 106 7.09 -18.86 -2.04
CA LEU A 106 8.23 -19.06 -2.94
C LEU A 106 8.27 -20.47 -3.53
N VAL A 107 8.05 -21.49 -2.69
CA VAL A 107 7.91 -22.89 -3.14
C VAL A 107 6.70 -23.04 -4.05
N GLY A 108 5.57 -22.41 -3.72
CA GLY A 108 4.35 -22.41 -4.52
C GLY A 108 4.57 -21.88 -5.94
N VAL A 109 5.34 -20.80 -6.13
CA VAL A 109 5.68 -20.27 -7.47
C VAL A 109 6.53 -21.27 -8.26
N VAL A 110 7.52 -21.89 -7.63
CA VAL A 110 8.33 -22.94 -8.27
C VAL A 110 7.47 -24.13 -8.69
N LEU A 111 6.54 -24.57 -7.82
CA LEU A 111 5.62 -25.66 -8.15
C LEU A 111 4.67 -25.28 -9.28
N LEU A 112 4.08 -24.09 -9.24
CA LEU A 112 3.14 -23.62 -10.26
C LEU A 112 3.82 -23.48 -11.63
N THR A 113 5.06 -22.99 -11.67
CA THR A 113 5.86 -22.92 -12.90
C THR A 113 6.25 -24.31 -13.40
N ALA A 114 6.58 -25.26 -12.51
CA ALA A 114 6.85 -26.65 -12.89
C ALA A 114 5.60 -27.37 -13.44
N VAL A 115 4.43 -27.14 -12.85
CA VAL A 115 3.15 -27.64 -13.37
C VAL A 115 2.83 -27.04 -14.74
N GLY A 116 3.06 -25.74 -14.91
CA GLY A 116 2.90 -25.05 -16.19
C GLY A 116 3.80 -25.65 -17.29
N VAL A 117 5.06 -25.95 -16.96
CA VAL A 117 5.97 -26.68 -17.86
C VAL A 117 5.40 -28.05 -18.20
N GLY A 118 4.95 -28.83 -17.21
CA GLY A 118 4.33 -30.14 -17.43
C GLY A 118 3.11 -30.08 -18.36
N TYR A 119 2.27 -29.05 -18.22
CA TYR A 119 1.11 -28.83 -19.10
C TYR A 119 1.53 -28.52 -20.54
N ILE A 120 2.55 -27.69 -20.74
CA ILE A 120 3.09 -27.37 -22.07
C ILE A 120 3.71 -28.61 -22.74
N TRP A 121 4.37 -29.47 -21.97
CA TRP A 121 4.95 -30.72 -22.49
C TRP A 121 3.90 -31.74 -22.92
N LYS A 122 2.69 -31.70 -22.34
CA LYS A 122 1.58 -32.57 -22.71
C LYS A 122 0.98 -32.25 -24.10
N GLY A 123 1.20 -31.07 -24.66
CA GLY A 123 0.68 -30.73 -25.99
C GLY A 123 1.34 -31.56 -27.11
N ASP A 124 0.58 -32.03 -28.09
CA ASP A 124 1.07 -32.91 -29.18
C ASP A 124 1.85 -32.17 -30.30
N GLU A 125 1.92 -30.83 -30.25
CA GLU A 125 2.40 -30.06 -31.39
C GLU A 125 3.93 -29.87 -31.41
N ASN A 126 4.61 -30.58 -32.32
CA ASN A 126 6.08 -30.53 -32.52
C ASN A 126 6.63 -29.16 -32.95
N ARG A 127 5.78 -28.21 -33.35
CA ARG A 127 6.19 -26.87 -33.84
C ARG A 127 6.89 -26.00 -32.80
N PHE A 128 6.75 -26.30 -31.51
CA PHE A 128 7.26 -25.46 -30.41
C PHE A 128 8.37 -26.11 -29.57
N LEU A 129 9.08 -27.10 -30.12
CA LEU A 129 10.08 -27.89 -29.36
C LEU A 129 11.16 -27.01 -28.68
N ILE A 130 11.65 -25.98 -29.37
CA ILE A 130 12.62 -25.01 -28.83
C ILE A 130 12.02 -24.24 -27.64
N THR A 131 10.77 -23.77 -27.76
CA THR A 131 10.06 -23.05 -26.69
C THR A 131 9.88 -23.93 -25.45
N ARG A 132 9.59 -25.22 -25.61
CA ARG A 132 9.44 -26.16 -24.49
C ARG A 132 10.74 -26.34 -23.71
N ILE A 133 11.85 -26.49 -24.43
CA ILE A 133 13.18 -26.61 -23.82
C ILE A 133 13.51 -25.31 -23.07
N LEU A 134 13.32 -24.14 -23.67
CA LEU A 134 13.58 -22.86 -23.01
C LEU A 134 12.73 -22.66 -21.74
N VAL A 135 11.45 -23.03 -21.77
CA VAL A 135 10.54 -22.87 -20.63
C VAL A 135 10.88 -23.84 -19.48
N THR A 136 11.51 -24.99 -19.75
CA THR A 136 11.98 -25.90 -18.67
C THR A 136 13.13 -25.34 -17.85
N PHE A 137 13.93 -24.44 -18.42
CA PHE A 137 15.00 -23.79 -17.67
C PHE A 137 14.48 -22.73 -16.70
N ALA A 138 13.29 -22.14 -16.95
CA ALA A 138 12.72 -21.11 -16.09
C ALA A 138 12.53 -21.53 -14.61
N PRO A 139 11.88 -22.67 -14.27
CA PRO A 139 11.76 -23.11 -12.88
C PRO A 139 13.11 -23.50 -12.25
N LEU A 140 14.07 -24.02 -13.05
CA LEU A 140 15.41 -24.35 -12.57
C LEU A 140 16.18 -23.09 -12.18
N ILE A 141 16.16 -22.07 -13.04
CA ILE A 141 16.77 -20.77 -12.78
C ILE A 141 16.10 -20.11 -11.57
N LEU A 142 14.77 -20.11 -11.50
CA LEU A 142 14.03 -19.57 -10.36
C LEU A 142 14.42 -20.25 -9.04
N THR A 143 14.50 -21.59 -9.04
CA THR A 143 14.92 -22.37 -7.87
C THR A 143 16.35 -22.02 -7.46
N LEU A 144 17.28 -21.96 -8.41
CA LEU A 144 18.66 -21.57 -8.14
C LEU A 144 18.74 -20.15 -7.56
N CYS A 145 18.01 -19.19 -8.12
CA CYS A 145 17.94 -17.81 -7.62
C CYS A 145 17.42 -17.75 -6.17
N ILE A 146 16.37 -18.53 -5.84
CA ILE A 146 15.82 -18.61 -4.48
C ILE A 146 16.83 -19.22 -3.51
N LEU A 147 17.51 -20.30 -3.92
CA LEU A 147 18.52 -20.98 -3.08
C LEU A 147 19.73 -20.06 -2.80
N VAL A 148 20.24 -19.37 -3.82
CA VAL A 148 21.34 -18.40 -3.69
C VAL A 148 20.93 -17.23 -2.79
N SER A 149 19.67 -16.78 -2.87
CA SER A 149 19.16 -15.65 -2.09
C SER A 149 18.67 -16.04 -0.69
N ARG A 150 18.77 -17.30 -0.26
CA ARG A 150 18.17 -17.82 0.98
C ARG A 150 18.53 -17.01 2.23
N ASP A 151 19.80 -16.66 2.41
CA ASP A 151 20.23 -15.94 3.60
C ASP A 151 19.82 -14.46 3.56
N ARG A 152 19.67 -13.89 2.36
CA ARG A 152 19.07 -12.57 2.16
C ARG A 152 17.59 -12.58 2.49
N ILE A 153 16.85 -13.60 2.06
CA ILE A 153 15.42 -13.77 2.34
C ILE A 153 15.19 -13.89 3.86
N LYS A 154 16.01 -14.66 4.59
CA LYS A 154 15.91 -14.75 6.06
C LYS A 154 16.11 -13.40 6.75
N LEU A 155 17.03 -12.56 6.24
CA LEU A 155 17.24 -11.21 6.76
C LEU A 155 16.02 -10.33 6.51
N ILE A 156 15.45 -10.41 5.30
CA ILE A 156 14.23 -9.68 4.92
C ILE A 156 13.04 -10.09 5.78
N ILE A 157 12.84 -11.39 6.02
CA ILE A 157 11.73 -11.90 6.86
C ILE A 157 11.82 -11.33 8.29
N ARG A 158 13.02 -11.28 8.88
CA ARG A 158 13.22 -10.68 10.21
C ARG A 158 12.91 -9.19 10.21
N PHE A 159 13.31 -8.49 9.15
CA PHE A 159 12.98 -7.08 8.98
C PHE A 159 11.46 -6.87 8.85
N TYR A 160 10.76 -7.77 8.16
CA TYR A 160 9.30 -7.81 8.14
C TYR A 160 8.73 -8.02 9.53
N GLU A 161 9.20 -9.00 10.29
CA GLU A 161 8.73 -9.27 11.65
C GLU A 161 8.86 -8.03 12.56
N ASP A 162 10.01 -7.36 12.52
CA ASP A 162 10.27 -6.14 13.29
C ASP A 162 9.40 -4.96 12.84
N THR A 163 9.22 -4.78 11.52
CA THR A 163 8.36 -3.73 10.96
C THR A 163 6.88 -3.98 11.28
N ILE A 164 6.43 -5.22 11.14
CA ILE A 164 5.06 -5.63 11.45
C ILE A 164 4.79 -5.38 12.93
N LYS A 165 5.70 -5.79 13.82
CA LYS A 165 5.58 -5.50 15.25
C LYS A 165 5.46 -4.01 15.53
N THR A 166 6.27 -3.19 14.87
CA THR A 166 6.21 -1.72 14.94
C THR A 166 4.84 -1.17 14.52
N VAL A 167 4.26 -1.67 13.43
CA VAL A 167 2.92 -1.29 12.96
C VAL A 167 1.85 -1.66 13.99
N PHE A 168 1.93 -2.83 14.60
CA PHE A 168 0.98 -3.29 15.62
C PHE A 168 1.12 -2.55 16.97
N ASP A 169 2.31 -2.06 17.30
CA ASP A 169 2.53 -1.19 18.47
C ASP A 169 1.87 0.19 18.29
N MET A 170 1.45 0.53 17.06
CA MET A 170 0.73 1.75 16.70
C MET A 170 -0.69 1.41 16.20
N PRO A 171 -1.62 0.98 17.08
CA PRO A 171 -2.90 0.38 16.66
C PRO A 171 -3.80 1.33 15.87
N LEU A 172 -3.73 2.64 16.10
CA LEU A 172 -4.50 3.60 15.30
C LEU A 172 -4.06 3.61 13.82
N LEU A 173 -2.86 3.11 13.48
CA LEU A 173 -2.36 3.03 12.10
C LEU A 173 -3.16 1.99 11.30
N LEU A 174 -3.71 0.98 11.97
CA LEU A 174 -4.58 -0.04 11.38
C LEU A 174 -6.03 0.47 11.15
N LEU A 175 -6.41 1.60 11.75
CA LEU A 175 -7.69 2.28 11.49
C LEU A 175 -7.60 3.26 10.32
N LEU A 176 -6.38 3.69 9.93
CA LEU A 176 -6.17 4.61 8.83
C LEU A 176 -6.70 4.10 7.47
N PRO A 177 -6.56 2.80 7.11
CA PRO A 177 -7.18 2.22 5.91
C PRO A 177 -8.70 2.41 5.85
N LEU A 178 -9.39 2.27 6.98
CA LEU A 178 -10.85 2.44 7.03
C LEU A 178 -11.25 3.89 6.73
N LEU A 179 -10.48 4.85 7.25
CA LEU A 179 -10.67 6.26 6.92
C LEU A 179 -10.45 6.51 5.42
N THR A 180 -9.39 5.95 4.84
CA THR A 180 -9.16 6.11 3.39
C THR A 180 -10.21 5.44 2.52
N ILE A 181 -10.65 4.24 2.88
CA ILE A 181 -11.73 3.54 2.17
C ILE A 181 -13.00 4.38 2.24
N SER A 182 -13.34 4.90 3.42
CA SER A 182 -14.50 5.78 3.60
C SER A 182 -14.41 7.05 2.73
N CYS A 183 -13.25 7.70 2.68
CA CYS A 183 -13.04 8.88 1.84
C CYS A 183 -13.14 8.55 0.35
N ILE A 184 -12.54 7.45 -0.11
CA ILE A 184 -12.59 7.02 -1.51
C ILE A 184 -14.03 6.65 -1.91
N ILE A 185 -14.76 5.89 -1.08
CA ILE A 185 -16.17 5.55 -1.33
C ILE A 185 -17.00 6.83 -1.47
N LEU A 186 -16.80 7.81 -0.59
CA LEU A 186 -17.53 9.08 -0.63
C LEU A 186 -17.26 9.85 -1.93
N VAL A 187 -15.99 9.94 -2.36
CA VAL A 187 -15.61 10.61 -3.62
C VAL A 187 -16.16 9.88 -4.84
N VAL A 188 -16.02 8.55 -4.89
CA VAL A 188 -16.51 7.76 -6.03
C VAL A 188 -18.03 7.81 -6.10
N ALA A 189 -18.73 7.65 -4.99
CA ALA A 189 -20.19 7.72 -4.93
C ALA A 189 -20.70 9.11 -5.36
N SER A 190 -20.06 10.19 -4.92
CA SER A 190 -20.46 11.55 -5.27
C SER A 190 -20.24 11.84 -6.77
N CYS A 191 -19.14 11.37 -7.35
CA CYS A 191 -18.86 11.49 -8.78
C CYS A 191 -19.82 10.64 -9.63
N LEU A 192 -20.06 9.38 -9.26
CA LEU A 192 -21.00 8.50 -9.96
C LEU A 192 -22.43 9.03 -9.90
N PHE A 193 -22.84 9.58 -8.75
CA PHE A 193 -24.15 10.21 -8.61
C PHE A 193 -24.30 11.41 -9.55
N THR A 194 -23.31 12.30 -9.58
CA THR A 194 -23.30 13.48 -10.46
C THR A 194 -23.31 13.08 -11.94
N PHE A 195 -22.54 12.06 -12.31
CA PHE A 195 -22.54 11.50 -13.66
C PHE A 195 -23.91 10.91 -14.03
N GLY A 196 -24.53 10.16 -13.14
CA GLY A 196 -25.87 9.59 -13.33
C GLY A 196 -26.94 10.66 -13.58
N LEU A 197 -26.91 11.76 -12.81
CA LEU A 197 -27.82 12.89 -13.04
C LEU A 197 -27.63 13.51 -14.43
N MET A 198 -26.39 13.75 -14.84
CA MET A 198 -26.09 14.30 -16.18
C MET A 198 -26.51 13.35 -17.30
N TYR A 199 -26.39 12.03 -17.10
CA TYR A 199 -26.77 11.03 -18.09
C TYR A 199 -28.29 10.93 -18.26
N CYS A 200 -29.04 10.98 -17.15
CA CYS A 200 -30.51 10.87 -17.16
C CYS A 200 -31.22 12.14 -17.68
N ASP A 201 -30.56 13.30 -17.71
CA ASP A 201 -31.13 14.52 -18.29
C ASP A 201 -31.39 14.37 -19.80
N GLY A 202 -30.59 13.53 -20.48
CA GLY A 202 -30.76 13.21 -21.92
C GLY A 202 -30.39 14.37 -22.87
N ASN A 203 -29.91 15.49 -22.33
CA ASN A 203 -29.52 16.68 -23.09
C ASN A 203 -28.01 16.68 -23.37
N TYR A 204 -27.62 16.23 -24.57
CA TYR A 204 -26.21 16.09 -24.95
C TYR A 204 -25.61 17.38 -25.53
N ASN A 205 -25.75 18.48 -24.80
CA ASN A 205 -25.06 19.73 -25.13
C ASN A 205 -23.55 19.56 -24.90
N VAL A 206 -22.74 20.28 -25.70
CA VAL A 206 -21.26 20.24 -25.61
C VAL A 206 -20.77 20.53 -24.18
N GLY A 207 -21.42 21.45 -23.46
CA GLY A 207 -21.09 21.76 -22.08
C GLY A 207 -21.34 20.61 -21.09
N ILE A 208 -22.40 19.82 -21.29
CA ILE A 208 -22.72 18.66 -20.44
C ILE A 208 -21.76 17.52 -20.73
N ILE A 209 -21.42 17.27 -22.00
CA ILE A 209 -20.41 16.28 -22.38
C ILE A 209 -19.05 16.64 -21.76
N PHE A 210 -18.66 17.91 -21.81
CA PHE A 210 -17.44 18.40 -21.15
C PHE A 210 -17.49 18.16 -19.63
N ALA A 211 -18.61 18.47 -18.99
CA ALA A 211 -18.80 18.25 -17.55
C ALA A 211 -18.70 16.76 -17.18
N MET A 212 -19.28 15.85 -17.98
CA MET A 212 -19.17 14.40 -17.78
C MET A 212 -17.71 13.94 -17.80
N VAL A 213 -16.92 14.37 -18.80
CA VAL A 213 -15.49 14.04 -18.88
C VAL A 213 -14.72 14.62 -17.69
N PHE A 214 -15.03 15.87 -17.32
CA PHE A 214 -14.39 16.53 -16.18
C PHE A 214 -14.64 15.81 -14.85
N VAL A 215 -15.83 15.26 -14.63
CA VAL A 215 -16.14 14.45 -13.42
C VAL A 215 -15.23 13.23 -13.31
N TRP A 216 -14.95 12.53 -14.42
CA TRP A 216 -14.04 11.39 -14.43
C TRP A 216 -12.58 11.79 -14.14
N ILE A 217 -12.12 12.89 -14.73
CA ILE A 217 -10.78 13.44 -14.47
C ILE A 217 -10.65 13.85 -13.00
N MET A 218 -11.67 14.52 -12.47
CA MET A 218 -11.69 14.97 -11.08
C MET A 218 -11.73 13.79 -10.10
N MET A 219 -12.52 12.75 -10.41
CA MET A 219 -12.54 11.52 -9.61
C MET A 219 -11.15 10.90 -9.50
N PHE A 220 -10.44 10.76 -10.64
CA PHE A 220 -9.06 10.25 -10.63
C PHE A 220 -8.14 11.12 -9.76
N TRP A 221 -8.19 12.45 -9.92
CA TRP A 221 -7.37 13.38 -9.15
C TRP A 221 -7.65 13.31 -7.65
N MET A 222 -8.93 13.27 -7.26
CA MET A 222 -9.33 13.21 -5.85
C MET A 222 -8.93 11.88 -5.21
N VAL A 223 -9.04 10.76 -5.93
CA VAL A 223 -8.56 9.45 -5.44
C VAL A 223 -7.04 9.47 -5.23
N GLN A 224 -6.26 9.97 -6.20
CA GLN A 224 -4.81 10.09 -6.06
C GLN A 224 -4.41 11.01 -4.90
N PHE A 225 -5.14 12.11 -4.70
CA PHE A 225 -4.92 13.01 -3.57
C PHE A 225 -5.14 12.30 -2.23
N VAL A 226 -6.23 11.56 -2.06
CA VAL A 226 -6.51 10.80 -0.83
C VAL A 226 -5.43 9.74 -0.57
N LEU A 227 -4.99 9.02 -1.62
CA LEU A 227 -3.91 8.03 -1.53
C LEU A 227 -2.55 8.67 -1.19
N ALA A 228 -2.24 9.85 -1.74
CA ALA A 228 -1.02 10.59 -1.42
C ALA A 228 -1.00 11.05 0.05
N CYS A 229 -2.12 11.58 0.55
CA CYS A 229 -2.27 11.93 1.97
C CYS A 229 -2.03 10.72 2.88
N HIS A 230 -2.58 9.56 2.52
CA HIS A 230 -2.36 8.31 3.24
C HIS A 230 -0.89 7.91 3.32
N GLN A 231 -0.17 7.94 2.18
CA GLN A 231 1.25 7.62 2.11
C GLN A 231 2.13 8.54 2.98
N ILE A 232 1.84 9.84 2.97
CA ILE A 232 2.58 10.82 3.77
C ILE A 232 2.35 10.61 5.27
N VAL A 233 1.11 10.32 5.68
CA VAL A 233 0.80 10.07 7.10
C VAL A 233 1.52 8.83 7.61
N ILE A 234 1.50 7.73 6.86
CA ILE A 234 2.13 6.47 7.28
C ILE A 234 3.64 6.64 7.38
N SER A 235 4.27 7.19 6.33
CA SER A 235 5.72 7.41 6.34
C SER A 235 6.15 8.35 7.47
N GLY A 236 5.39 9.42 7.75
CA GLY A 236 5.64 10.30 8.88
C GLY A 236 5.55 9.60 10.24
N VAL A 237 4.52 8.77 10.44
CA VAL A 237 4.31 8.00 11.69
C VAL A 237 5.45 6.99 11.90
N VAL A 238 5.78 6.23 10.87
CA VAL A 238 6.80 5.17 10.94
C VAL A 238 8.19 5.75 11.17
N ALA A 239 8.54 6.83 10.45
CA ALA A 239 9.81 7.52 10.67
C ALA A 239 9.91 8.09 12.10
N ARG A 240 8.83 8.70 12.61
CA ARG A 240 8.80 9.21 13.98
C ARG A 240 8.97 8.10 15.00
N TYR A 241 8.26 6.99 14.80
CA TYR A 241 8.40 5.84 15.69
C TYR A 241 9.84 5.30 15.66
N TYR A 242 10.45 5.17 14.48
CA TYR A 242 11.81 4.65 14.32
C TYR A 242 12.84 5.48 15.10
N PHE A 243 12.84 6.81 14.91
CA PHE A 243 13.83 7.70 15.52
C PHE A 243 13.51 8.13 16.96
N THR A 244 12.43 7.63 17.57
CA THR A 244 12.15 7.90 18.99
C THR A 244 12.70 6.78 19.87
N ARG A 245 13.61 7.10 20.80
CA ARG A 245 14.19 6.10 21.72
C ARG A 245 13.20 5.66 22.80
N ASP A 246 12.51 6.59 23.45
CA ASP A 246 11.50 6.26 24.47
C ASP A 246 10.09 6.23 23.85
N LYS A 247 9.54 5.02 23.68
CA LYS A 247 8.20 4.85 23.09
C LYS A 247 7.09 5.38 24.01
N CYS A 248 7.37 5.64 25.29
CA CYS A 248 6.39 6.21 26.23
C CYS A 248 6.16 7.72 25.99
N GLU A 249 7.07 8.41 25.30
CA GLU A 249 6.96 9.84 24.95
C GLU A 249 6.11 10.07 23.68
N LEU A 250 5.72 9.00 22.99
CA LEU A 250 4.96 9.05 21.75
C LEU A 250 3.47 9.40 22.00
N VAL A 251 3.17 10.68 22.22
CA VAL A 251 1.79 11.17 22.32
C VAL A 251 1.14 11.14 20.92
N SER A 252 0.30 10.12 20.67
CA SER A 252 -0.49 9.89 19.45
C SER A 252 0.25 10.27 18.14
N PRO A 253 1.20 9.44 17.65
CA PRO A 253 2.04 9.78 16.49
C PRO A 253 1.23 10.10 15.23
N ILE A 254 0.04 9.51 15.09
CA ILE A 254 -0.87 9.73 13.96
C ILE A 254 -1.44 11.14 13.96
N TYR A 255 -1.95 11.62 15.10
CA TYR A 255 -2.51 12.98 15.16
C TYR A 255 -1.44 14.01 14.81
N SER A 256 -0.21 13.81 15.30
CA SER A 256 0.89 14.70 14.97
C SER A 256 1.31 14.59 13.49
N SER A 257 1.31 13.40 12.88
CA SER A 257 1.58 13.25 11.45
C SER A 257 0.48 13.85 10.57
N PHE A 258 -0.79 13.73 10.94
CA PHE A 258 -1.90 14.43 10.27
C PHE A 258 -1.78 15.95 10.40
N TYR A 259 -1.41 16.43 11.60
CA TYR A 259 -1.15 17.84 11.82
C TYR A 259 0.00 18.36 10.94
N ILE A 260 1.08 17.57 10.81
CA ILE A 260 2.21 17.90 9.94
C ILE A 260 1.79 17.89 8.46
N LEU A 261 0.98 16.91 8.04
CA LEU A 261 0.41 16.84 6.69
C LEU A 261 -0.30 18.16 6.33
N ILE A 262 -1.23 18.57 7.19
CA ILE A 262 -2.06 19.76 6.97
C ILE A 262 -1.23 21.05 7.05
N ARG A 263 -0.34 21.16 8.05
CA ARG A 263 0.38 22.40 8.37
C ARG A 263 1.60 22.68 7.49
N TYR A 264 2.25 21.64 6.96
CA TYR A 264 3.54 21.78 6.27
C TYR A 264 3.59 21.13 4.89
N HIS A 265 2.77 20.11 4.62
CA HIS A 265 2.92 19.29 3.41
C HIS A 265 2.02 19.70 2.23
N LEU A 266 0.92 20.43 2.46
CA LEU A 266 0.10 20.95 1.36
C LEU A 266 0.83 22.01 0.51
N ALA A 267 1.95 22.58 0.99
CA ALA A 267 2.85 23.38 0.18
C ALA A 267 4.32 23.09 0.53
N THR A 268 4.81 21.90 0.19
CA THR A 268 6.24 21.63 0.29
C THR A 268 7.03 22.37 -0.80
N HIS A 269 7.58 23.53 -0.45
CA HIS A 269 8.87 23.95 -1.02
C HIS A 269 9.99 23.17 -0.33
N GLY A 270 10.19 21.91 -0.76
CA GLY A 270 11.45 21.20 -0.54
C GLY A 270 12.50 21.67 -1.54
N LYS A 271 13.75 21.19 -1.39
CA LYS A 271 14.72 21.25 -2.50
C LYS A 271 14.07 20.68 -3.77
N PRO A 272 14.41 21.18 -4.97
CA PRO A 272 13.82 20.69 -6.22
C PRO A 272 13.80 19.15 -6.25
N LEU A 273 12.70 18.56 -6.72
CA LEU A 273 12.44 17.11 -6.71
C LEU A 273 13.68 16.29 -7.13
N CYS A 274 14.41 16.80 -8.13
CA CYS A 274 15.63 16.19 -8.65
C CYS A 274 16.76 16.11 -7.61
N GLN A 275 17.01 17.15 -6.79
CA GLN A 275 18.05 17.12 -5.76
C GLN A 275 17.69 16.15 -4.62
N SER A 276 16.43 16.13 -4.20
CA SER A 276 15.95 15.19 -3.18
C SER A 276 15.96 13.76 -3.71
N GLY A 277 15.57 13.58 -4.98
CA GLY A 277 15.62 12.30 -5.70
C GLY A 277 17.06 11.78 -5.84
N ILE A 278 18.01 12.60 -6.26
CA ILE A 278 19.44 12.22 -6.37
C ILE A 278 19.99 11.82 -5.00
N ARG A 279 19.66 12.55 -3.91
CA ARG A 279 20.08 12.16 -2.56
C ARG A 279 19.47 10.83 -2.13
N ALA A 280 18.19 10.61 -2.38
CA ALA A 280 17.53 9.34 -2.09
C ALA A 280 18.16 8.19 -2.91
N VAL A 281 18.39 8.41 -4.20
CA VAL A 281 19.06 7.45 -5.09
C VAL A 281 20.47 7.13 -4.60
N ASN A 282 21.25 8.11 -4.17
CA ASN A 282 22.60 7.87 -3.61
C ASN A 282 22.57 7.07 -2.30
N LEU A 283 21.55 7.26 -1.46
CA LEU A 283 21.31 6.42 -0.27
C LEU A 283 20.95 4.98 -0.68
N PHE A 284 20.19 4.80 -1.76
CA PHE A 284 19.83 3.47 -2.29
C PHE A 284 21.02 2.75 -2.95
N ILE A 285 21.88 3.47 -3.68
CA ILE A 285 22.97 2.87 -4.48
C ILE A 285 24.01 2.17 -3.60
N CYS A 286 24.31 2.69 -2.40
CA CYS A 286 25.25 2.05 -1.47
C CYS A 286 24.75 0.71 -0.90
N ASN A 287 23.44 0.40 -1.05
CA ASN A 287 22.79 -0.82 -0.56
C ASN A 287 21.94 -1.51 -1.64
N LEU A 288 22.20 -1.21 -2.92
CA LEU A 288 21.28 -1.44 -4.05
C LEU A 288 20.85 -2.90 -4.21
N LEU A 289 21.78 -3.86 -4.09
CA LEU A 289 21.47 -5.28 -4.24
C LEU A 289 20.62 -5.83 -3.09
N THR A 290 20.85 -5.33 -1.87
CA THR A 290 20.03 -5.68 -0.71
C THR A 290 18.65 -5.04 -0.83
N PHE A 291 18.57 -3.76 -1.20
CA PHE A 291 17.32 -3.02 -1.37
C PHE A 291 16.44 -3.55 -2.51
N VAL A 292 17.01 -3.75 -3.69
CA VAL A 292 16.32 -4.36 -4.84
C VAL A 292 15.81 -5.73 -4.45
N GLY A 293 16.60 -6.49 -3.69
CA GLY A 293 16.26 -7.77 -3.07
C GLY A 293 15.15 -7.71 -2.02
N MET A 294 15.01 -6.62 -1.27
CA MET A 294 13.95 -6.44 -0.28
C MET A 294 12.63 -6.01 -0.92
N SER A 295 12.68 -5.09 -1.88
CA SER A 295 11.51 -4.48 -2.52
C SER A 295 10.71 -5.49 -3.36
N TRP A 296 11.37 -6.33 -4.17
CA TRP A 296 10.64 -7.32 -4.99
C TRP A 296 9.94 -8.40 -4.14
N VAL A 297 10.61 -8.91 -3.08
CA VAL A 297 10.01 -9.90 -2.18
C VAL A 297 8.79 -9.29 -1.50
N GLY A 298 8.89 -8.06 -1.00
CA GLY A 298 7.78 -7.37 -0.37
C GLY A 298 6.57 -7.18 -1.24
N THR A 299 6.77 -6.58 -2.41
CA THR A 299 5.70 -6.36 -3.39
C THR A 299 5.02 -7.68 -3.76
N PHE A 300 5.80 -8.74 -3.93
CA PHE A 300 5.26 -10.06 -4.29
C PHE A 300 4.49 -10.72 -3.13
N VAL A 301 4.99 -10.62 -1.90
CA VAL A 301 4.31 -11.08 -0.67
C VAL A 301 2.96 -10.38 -0.52
N PHE A 302 2.93 -9.05 -0.59
CA PHE A 302 1.69 -8.29 -0.46
C PHE A 302 0.73 -8.53 -1.61
N PHE A 303 1.23 -8.71 -2.84
CA PHE A 303 0.41 -9.10 -3.98
C PHE A 303 -0.26 -10.47 -3.76
N THR A 304 0.49 -11.45 -3.29
CA THR A 304 -0.03 -12.80 -3.02
C THR A 304 -1.15 -12.77 -1.98
N VAL A 305 -0.97 -12.02 -0.88
CA VAL A 305 -2.03 -11.91 0.13
C VAL A 305 -3.28 -11.22 -0.43
N LYS A 306 -3.12 -10.16 -1.25
CA LYS A 306 -4.25 -9.48 -1.91
C LYS A 306 -5.04 -10.45 -2.80
N VAL A 307 -4.37 -11.29 -3.59
CA VAL A 307 -5.01 -12.32 -4.42
C VAL A 307 -5.72 -13.38 -3.57
N LEU A 308 -5.10 -13.86 -2.48
CA LEU A 308 -5.72 -14.84 -1.58
C LEU A 308 -6.98 -14.29 -0.91
N VAL A 309 -6.97 -13.03 -0.47
CA VAL A 309 -8.15 -12.37 0.11
C VAL A 309 -9.29 -12.30 -0.91
N VAL A 310 -9.00 -11.93 -2.16
CA VAL A 310 -10.00 -11.90 -3.23
C VAL A 310 -10.54 -13.30 -3.52
N ALA A 311 -9.68 -14.31 -3.63
CA ALA A 311 -10.09 -15.69 -3.88
C ALA A 311 -11.00 -16.22 -2.77
N VAL A 312 -10.61 -16.06 -1.49
CA VAL A 312 -11.42 -16.49 -0.34
C VAL A 312 -12.75 -15.74 -0.29
N THR A 313 -12.75 -14.42 -0.50
CA THR A 313 -13.98 -13.62 -0.49
C THR A 313 -14.92 -14.04 -1.62
N THR A 314 -14.37 -14.31 -2.81
CA THR A 314 -15.14 -14.75 -3.98
C THR A 314 -15.74 -16.13 -3.75
N LEU A 315 -14.97 -17.06 -3.17
CA LEU A 315 -15.46 -18.42 -2.83
C LEU A 315 -16.58 -18.38 -1.79
N ILE A 316 -16.39 -17.60 -0.71
CA ILE A 316 -17.42 -17.42 0.32
C ILE A 316 -18.66 -16.75 -0.29
N GLY A 317 -18.47 -15.66 -1.02
CA GLY A 317 -19.55 -14.93 -1.69
C GLY A 317 -20.33 -15.81 -2.66
N TYR A 318 -19.66 -16.56 -3.52
CA TYR A 318 -20.28 -17.52 -4.43
C TYR A 318 -21.07 -18.60 -3.69
N SER A 319 -20.46 -19.22 -2.66
CA SER A 319 -21.13 -20.27 -1.87
C SER A 319 -22.40 -19.77 -1.16
N MET A 320 -22.41 -18.51 -0.73
CA MET A 320 -23.58 -17.87 -0.12
C MET A 320 -24.67 -17.59 -1.16
N MET A 321 -24.31 -17.07 -2.35
CA MET A 321 -25.30 -16.79 -3.40
C MET A 321 -25.98 -18.06 -3.90
N VAL A 322 -25.21 -19.12 -4.14
CA VAL A 322 -25.76 -20.42 -4.58
C VAL A 322 -26.77 -20.98 -3.57
N LYS A 323 -26.57 -20.70 -2.28
CA LYS A 323 -27.48 -21.14 -1.22
C LYS A 323 -28.74 -20.27 -1.10
N ASP A 324 -28.61 -18.96 -1.29
CA ASP A 324 -29.71 -18.01 -1.13
C ASP A 324 -30.63 -17.97 -2.37
N ARG A 325 -30.13 -18.22 -3.58
CA ARG A 325 -30.92 -18.27 -4.84
C ARG A 325 -30.41 -19.35 -5.81
N PRO A 326 -30.91 -20.60 -5.73
CA PRO A 326 -30.40 -21.71 -6.53
C PRO A 326 -30.76 -21.67 -8.03
N ASP A 327 -31.79 -20.91 -8.44
CA ASP A 327 -32.37 -21.02 -9.79
C ASP A 327 -31.96 -19.91 -10.80
N ASP A 328 -31.21 -18.88 -10.38
CA ASP A 328 -30.86 -17.71 -11.22
C ASP A 328 -29.34 -17.61 -11.50
N PHE A 329 -28.82 -18.44 -12.41
CA PHE A 329 -27.37 -18.53 -12.67
C PHE A 329 -26.73 -17.26 -13.26
N GLU A 330 -27.44 -16.52 -14.12
CA GLU A 330 -26.88 -15.29 -14.73
C GLU A 330 -26.81 -14.12 -13.74
N PHE A 331 -27.61 -14.13 -12.68
CA PHE A 331 -27.77 -12.97 -11.78
C PHE A 331 -26.74 -12.92 -10.63
N TYR A 332 -26.17 -14.06 -10.20
CA TYR A 332 -25.22 -14.07 -9.06
C TYR A 332 -23.82 -13.58 -9.42
N VAL A 333 -23.43 -13.63 -10.70
CA VAL A 333 -22.06 -13.31 -11.13
C VAL A 333 -21.75 -11.84 -10.86
N VAL A 334 -22.71 -10.94 -11.12
CA VAL A 334 -22.52 -9.50 -10.99
C VAL A 334 -22.23 -9.09 -9.53
N PRO A 335 -23.05 -9.43 -8.52
CA PRO A 335 -22.74 -9.15 -7.12
C PRO A 335 -21.43 -9.77 -6.62
N VAL A 336 -21.11 -10.99 -7.07
CA VAL A 336 -19.86 -11.68 -6.69
C VAL A 336 -18.64 -10.96 -7.26
N VAL A 337 -18.69 -10.53 -8.53
CA VAL A 337 -17.61 -9.75 -9.16
C VAL A 337 -17.45 -8.39 -8.49
N ILE A 338 -18.55 -7.69 -8.20
CA ILE A 338 -18.51 -6.41 -7.47
C ILE A 338 -17.87 -6.61 -6.09
N GLY A 339 -18.27 -7.66 -5.37
CA GLY A 339 -17.70 -8.01 -4.08
C GLY A 339 -16.21 -8.37 -4.17
N ALA A 340 -15.78 -9.08 -5.21
CA ALA A 340 -14.38 -9.43 -5.46
C ALA A 340 -13.52 -8.18 -5.72
N VAL A 341 -14.00 -7.25 -6.55
CA VAL A 341 -13.35 -5.97 -6.82
C VAL A 341 -13.24 -5.15 -5.53
N PHE A 342 -14.32 -5.05 -4.76
CA PHE A 342 -14.32 -4.35 -3.48
C PHE A 342 -13.34 -4.98 -2.47
N ALA A 343 -13.30 -6.31 -2.39
CA ALA A 343 -12.37 -7.04 -1.54
C ALA A 343 -10.91 -6.77 -1.94
N PHE A 344 -10.62 -6.69 -3.25
CA PHE A 344 -9.28 -6.31 -3.73
C PHE A 344 -8.90 -4.89 -3.26
N PHE A 345 -9.81 -3.92 -3.40
CA PHE A 345 -9.56 -2.56 -2.93
C PHE A 345 -9.35 -2.51 -1.41
N CYS A 346 -10.16 -3.23 -0.64
CA CYS A 346 -9.99 -3.31 0.81
C CYS A 346 -8.63 -3.90 1.17
N ALA A 347 -8.30 -5.07 0.62
CA ALA A 347 -7.00 -5.69 0.81
C ALA A 347 -5.86 -4.76 0.41
N HIS A 348 -5.97 -4.06 -0.72
CA HIS A 348 -5.00 -3.07 -1.15
C HIS A 348 -4.81 -1.96 -0.10
N CYS A 349 -5.89 -1.32 0.36
CA CYS A 349 -5.83 -0.24 1.36
C CYS A 349 -5.23 -0.70 2.69
N PHE A 350 -5.46 -1.96 3.11
CA PHE A 350 -4.85 -2.48 4.34
C PHE A 350 -3.38 -2.85 4.16
N PHE A 351 -3.04 -3.59 3.09
CA PHE A 351 -1.67 -4.06 2.88
C PHE A 351 -0.72 -2.97 2.41
N VAL A 352 -1.22 -1.90 1.77
CA VAL A 352 -0.36 -0.75 1.41
C VAL A 352 0.21 -0.07 2.66
N VAL A 353 -0.46 -0.13 3.82
CA VAL A 353 0.10 0.38 5.08
C VAL A 353 1.39 -0.33 5.43
N PHE A 354 1.42 -1.67 5.29
CA PHE A 354 2.60 -2.48 5.57
C PHE A 354 3.69 -2.25 4.52
N GLU A 355 3.31 -2.08 3.26
CA GLU A 355 4.22 -1.76 2.15
C GLU A 355 4.96 -0.43 2.41
N ILE A 356 4.20 0.64 2.68
CA ILE A 356 4.75 1.97 2.98
C ILE A 356 5.56 1.96 4.28
N ALA A 357 5.08 1.24 5.30
CA ALA A 357 5.79 1.14 6.58
C ALA A 357 7.14 0.42 6.44
N PHE A 358 7.18 -0.65 5.65
CA PHE A 358 8.41 -1.37 5.33
C PHE A 358 9.40 -0.48 4.58
N ASP A 359 8.95 0.18 3.51
CA ASP A 359 9.80 1.08 2.72
C ASP A 359 10.34 2.22 3.58
N THR A 360 9.48 2.81 4.40
CA THR A 360 9.87 3.90 5.29
C THR A 360 10.86 3.44 6.35
N ALA A 361 10.60 2.30 7.00
CA ALA A 361 11.49 1.74 8.01
C ALA A 361 12.87 1.41 7.41
N PHE A 362 12.90 0.91 6.16
CA PHE A 362 14.14 0.60 5.46
C PHE A 362 14.93 1.88 5.14
N ILE A 363 14.26 2.93 4.69
CA ILE A 363 14.90 4.24 4.44
C ILE A 363 15.45 4.82 5.75
N CYS A 364 14.68 4.75 6.85
CA CYS A 364 15.13 5.22 8.16
C CYS A 364 16.36 4.45 8.63
N TYR A 365 16.39 3.13 8.40
CA TYR A 365 17.55 2.30 8.68
C TYR A 365 18.79 2.70 7.85
N CYS A 366 18.63 2.96 6.55
CA CYS A 366 19.72 3.41 5.70
C CYS A 366 20.28 4.77 6.14
N GLU A 367 19.42 5.71 6.55
CA GLU A 367 19.88 7.01 7.06
C GLU A 367 20.57 6.87 8.42
N ASP A 368 20.02 6.07 9.34
CA ASP A 368 20.64 5.77 10.65
C ASP A 368 22.03 5.16 10.48
N TYR A 369 22.20 4.27 9.49
CA TYR A 369 23.50 3.72 9.12
C TYR A 369 24.49 4.78 8.60
N GLY A 370 24.01 5.76 7.83
CA GLY A 370 24.85 6.84 7.28
C GLY A 370 25.24 7.91 8.30
N LEU A 371 24.39 8.14 9.31
CA LEU A 371 24.59 9.19 10.32
C LEU A 371 25.39 8.69 11.53
N ASN A 372 25.17 7.45 11.98
CA ASN A 372 25.79 6.93 13.19
C ASN A 372 26.99 6.04 12.86
N ASN A 373 28.20 6.61 12.99
CA ASN A 373 29.40 5.79 13.13
C ASN A 373 29.42 5.23 14.56
N SER A 374 29.55 3.90 14.68
CA SER A 374 29.46 3.09 15.91
C SER A 374 30.30 3.54 17.13
N THR A 375 31.11 4.58 16.97
CA THR A 375 31.99 5.18 17.97
C THR A 375 31.37 6.34 18.77
N ASN A 376 30.39 7.08 18.25
CA ASN A 376 29.89 8.31 18.91
C ASN A 376 28.44 8.23 19.42
N GLU A 377 27.54 7.50 18.75
CA GLU A 377 26.15 7.32 19.22
C GLU A 377 25.60 5.92 18.87
N PRO A 378 24.77 5.31 19.73
CA PRO A 378 24.18 3.99 19.46
C PRO A 378 23.07 4.08 18.40
N PHE A 379 23.05 3.09 17.50
CA PHE A 379 22.00 2.91 16.49
C PHE A 379 20.60 2.84 17.11
N TYR A 380 19.59 3.29 16.36
CA TYR A 380 18.18 3.17 16.74
C TYR A 380 17.62 1.78 16.40
N ALA A 381 18.20 1.11 15.39
CA ALA A 381 17.91 -0.29 15.07
C ALA A 381 18.33 -1.26 16.19
N THR A 382 17.70 -2.45 16.22
CA THR A 382 18.12 -3.53 17.10
C THR A 382 19.55 -3.98 16.75
N VAL A 383 20.37 -4.22 17.79
CA VAL A 383 21.78 -4.64 17.64
C VAL A 383 21.91 -5.91 16.79
N GLU A 384 20.98 -6.87 16.97
CA GLU A 384 20.95 -8.12 16.20
C GLU A 384 20.69 -7.88 14.71
N PHE A 385 19.79 -6.96 14.36
CA PHE A 385 19.49 -6.62 12.97
C PHE A 385 20.70 -5.95 12.30
N HIS A 386 21.31 -4.98 12.99
CA HIS A 386 22.49 -4.27 12.51
C HIS A 386 23.65 -5.23 12.20
N GLU A 387 23.95 -6.17 13.10
CA GLU A 387 25.05 -7.12 12.90
C GLU A 387 24.84 -8.01 11.67
N LYS A 388 23.60 -8.41 11.39
CA LYS A 388 23.27 -9.26 10.23
C LYS A 388 23.28 -8.49 8.92
N VAL A 389 22.79 -7.26 8.91
CA VAL A 389 22.88 -6.40 7.72
C VAL A 389 24.35 -6.09 7.41
N LYS A 390 25.18 -5.83 8.43
CA LYS A 390 26.62 -5.63 8.27
C LYS A 390 27.31 -6.84 7.64
N LYS A 391 27.05 -8.05 8.15
CA LYS A 391 27.55 -9.30 7.54
C LYS A 391 27.09 -9.49 6.09
N ALA A 392 25.83 -9.15 5.81
CA ALA A 392 25.27 -9.16 4.46
C ALA A 392 25.95 -8.14 3.52
N GLN A 393 26.30 -6.95 4.01
CA GLN A 393 27.01 -5.93 3.24
C GLN A 393 28.48 -6.32 3.00
N GLU A 394 29.16 -6.87 4.00
CA GLU A 394 30.54 -7.38 3.89
C GLU A 394 30.63 -8.47 2.80
N PHE A 395 29.71 -9.44 2.82
CA PHE A 395 29.65 -10.47 1.78
C PHE A 395 29.44 -9.88 0.37
N THR A 396 28.64 -8.82 0.23
CA THR A 396 28.44 -8.17 -1.08
C THR A 396 29.70 -7.45 -1.55
N LYS A 397 30.38 -6.74 -0.64
CA LYS A 397 31.65 -6.06 -0.95
C LYS A 397 32.74 -7.06 -1.35
N ASP A 398 32.79 -8.22 -0.71
CA ASP A 398 33.75 -9.28 -1.06
C ASP A 398 33.48 -9.86 -2.46
N VAL A 399 32.21 -9.96 -2.86
CA VAL A 399 31.81 -10.38 -4.21
C VAL A 399 32.12 -9.31 -5.26
N GLU A 400 31.90 -8.03 -4.95
CA GLU A 400 32.23 -6.91 -5.83
C GLU A 400 33.74 -6.72 -5.99
N ALA A 401 34.53 -6.86 -4.91
CA ALA A 401 35.98 -6.81 -4.96
C ALA A 401 36.55 -7.89 -5.89
N LYS A 402 36.05 -9.13 -5.79
CA LYS A 402 36.43 -10.23 -6.69
C LYS A 402 36.09 -9.97 -8.16
N LYS A 403 35.00 -9.24 -8.44
CA LYS A 403 34.61 -8.84 -9.81
C LYS A 403 35.45 -7.72 -10.41
N THR A 404 36.20 -6.99 -9.57
CA THR A 404 37.04 -5.86 -10.01
C THR A 404 38.50 -6.29 -10.21
N GLU A 405 38.85 -7.49 -9.74
CA GLU A 405 40.18 -8.12 -9.91
C GLU A 405 40.25 -9.07 -11.13
N GLU A 406 39.11 -9.41 -11.73
CA GLU A 406 38.96 -10.08 -13.04
C GLU A 406 38.72 -9.06 -14.15
#